data_AF-A0A1I0KDD7-F1
#
_entry.id   AF-A0A1I0KDD7-F1
#
_cell.length_a   1.000
_cell.length_b   1.000
_cell.length_c   1.000
_cell.angle_alpha   90.00
_cell.angle_beta   90.00
_cell.angle_gamma   90.00
#
_symmetry.space_group_name_H-M   'P 1'
#
loop_
_entity.id
_entity.type
_entity.pdbx_description
1 polymer ?
#
loop_
_entity_poly.entity_id
_entity_poly.type
_entity_poly.pdbx_seq_one_letter_code
_entity_poly.pdbx_strand_id
1 'polypeptide(L)'
;MHDTLTTMAALLRRPLDERPAAVAGMLAPMRSAIPMPGDIVDIHHQAGGFRVDAEDPRYLPAVERMIEADVLGQVRRELERASERLSGAAQPESLQVMFVLGNPDDENLMGRSGGYYGMGGSPGWLFLLAWPGEEVIGRIAHCAVHEFHHNVRFTNVEWNPVTVTVGEHVVAEGLAEAFVRELSGPEAMGPWSAMVTGEEFDRAYELIMKDFDLQGMRHTPAYVLGDGAMRAFGQEPRGVPDMAGYAVGLRLVDRALEAAGLTAAEATLLPAAELMRRGGVR
;
A
#
# COMPACT_ATOMS: atom_id res chain seq x y z
N MET A 1 -14.81 1.32 -8.95
CA MET A 1 -13.62 1.11 -9.80
C MET A 1 -13.66 2.12 -10.93
N HIS A 2 -12.66 2.99 -11.03
CA HIS A 2 -12.52 3.94 -12.13
C HIS A 2 -11.85 3.25 -13.33
N ASP A 3 -12.34 3.47 -14.55
CA ASP A 3 -11.69 2.94 -15.77
C ASP A 3 -10.51 3.84 -16.20
N THR A 4 -9.49 3.85 -15.36
CA THR A 4 -8.29 4.65 -15.61
C THR A 4 -7.38 4.04 -16.67
N LEU A 5 -7.43 2.73 -16.92
CA LEU A 5 -6.61 2.11 -17.96
C LEU A 5 -7.01 2.58 -19.36
N THR A 6 -8.30 2.51 -19.70
CA THR A 6 -8.80 3.02 -20.99
C THR A 6 -8.54 4.52 -21.12
N THR A 7 -8.74 5.26 -20.02
CA THR A 7 -8.48 6.70 -19.97
C THR A 7 -7.01 7.04 -20.21
N MET A 8 -6.08 6.32 -19.58
CA MET A 8 -4.64 6.49 -19.80
C MET A 8 -4.23 6.12 -21.22
N ALA A 9 -4.77 5.04 -21.80
CA ALA A 9 -4.49 4.67 -23.18
C ALA A 9 -4.95 5.75 -24.17
N ALA A 10 -6.11 6.38 -23.93
CA ALA A 10 -6.58 7.51 -24.74
C ALA A 10 -5.71 8.75 -24.54
N LEU A 11 -5.31 9.04 -23.29
CA LEU A 11 -4.45 10.17 -22.94
C LEU A 11 -3.07 10.06 -23.60
N LEU A 12 -2.43 8.90 -23.55
CA LEU A 12 -1.09 8.66 -24.10
C LEU A 12 -1.02 8.82 -25.62
N ARG A 13 -2.16 8.80 -26.32
CA ARG A 13 -2.25 9.07 -27.77
C ARG A 13 -2.41 10.56 -28.10
N ARG A 14 -2.59 11.43 -27.10
CA ARG A 14 -2.73 12.87 -27.30
C ARG A 14 -1.36 13.54 -27.53
N PRO A 15 -1.34 14.72 -28.18
CA PRO A 15 -0.19 15.61 -28.19
C PRO A 15 0.34 15.87 -26.76
N LEU A 16 1.65 15.99 -26.63
CA LEU A 16 2.33 16.08 -25.33
C LEU A 16 1.84 17.25 -24.48
N ASP A 17 1.54 18.39 -25.09
CA ASP A 17 1.04 19.60 -24.45
C ASP A 17 -0.39 19.46 -23.89
N GLU A 18 -1.16 18.48 -24.35
CA GLU A 18 -2.51 18.20 -23.84
C GLU A 18 -2.53 17.19 -22.67
N ARG A 19 -1.45 16.41 -22.49
CA ARG A 19 -1.41 15.31 -21.50
C ARG A 19 -1.49 15.78 -20.04
N PRO A 20 -0.86 16.88 -19.61
CA PRO A 20 -0.98 17.38 -18.23
C PRO A 20 -2.42 17.71 -17.84
N ALA A 21 -3.17 18.39 -18.70
CA ALA A 21 -4.58 18.70 -18.43
C ALA A 21 -5.44 17.42 -18.39
N ALA A 22 -5.14 16.46 -19.28
CA ALA A 22 -5.86 15.19 -19.32
C ALA A 22 -5.61 14.34 -18.06
N VAL A 23 -4.38 14.27 -17.55
CA VAL A 23 -4.06 13.49 -16.34
C VAL A 23 -4.65 14.17 -15.11
N ALA A 24 -4.62 15.50 -15.05
CA ALA A 24 -5.27 16.25 -13.98
C ALA A 24 -6.79 15.99 -13.93
N GLY A 25 -7.44 15.93 -15.09
CA GLY A 25 -8.86 15.56 -15.19
C GLY A 25 -9.15 14.12 -14.74
N MET A 26 -8.27 13.17 -15.07
CA MET A 26 -8.39 11.77 -14.63
C MET A 26 -8.22 11.63 -13.11
N LEU A 27 -7.29 12.37 -12.52
CA LEU A 27 -6.98 12.32 -11.08
C LEU A 27 -7.88 13.24 -10.24
N ALA A 28 -8.67 14.13 -10.86
CA ALA A 28 -9.54 15.07 -10.15
C ALA A 28 -10.44 14.42 -9.08
N PRO A 29 -11.05 13.23 -9.30
CA PRO A 29 -11.90 12.58 -8.30
C PRO A 29 -11.18 12.27 -6.98
N MET A 30 -9.88 11.96 -6.99
CA MET A 30 -9.12 11.63 -5.78
C MET A 30 -8.51 12.86 -5.10
N ARG A 31 -8.61 14.07 -5.69
CA ARG A 31 -7.91 15.25 -5.16
C ARG A 31 -8.25 15.53 -3.69
N SER A 32 -9.51 15.36 -3.30
CA SER A 32 -9.96 15.58 -1.92
C SER A 32 -9.45 14.53 -0.93
N ALA A 33 -9.04 13.36 -1.41
CA ALA A 33 -8.46 12.28 -0.61
C ALA A 33 -6.93 12.39 -0.49
N ILE A 34 -6.27 13.22 -1.30
CA ILE A 34 -4.82 13.45 -1.23
C ILE A 34 -4.54 14.50 -0.14
N PRO A 35 -3.84 14.15 0.95
CA PRO A 35 -3.56 15.09 2.05
C PRO A 35 -2.45 16.11 1.72
N MET A 36 -1.82 15.99 0.55
CA MET A 36 -0.70 16.84 0.13
C MET A 36 -1.16 18.07 -0.68
N PRO A 37 -0.74 19.29 -0.29
CA PRO A 37 -0.95 20.48 -1.11
C PRO A 37 -0.09 20.42 -2.38
N GLY A 38 -0.47 21.17 -3.41
CA GLY A 38 0.27 21.25 -4.67
C GLY A 38 -0.57 20.94 -5.90
N ASP A 39 0.10 21.04 -7.06
CA ASP A 39 -0.46 20.64 -8.34
C ASP A 39 -0.57 19.11 -8.42
N ILE A 40 -1.69 18.61 -8.97
CA ILE A 40 -1.96 17.17 -8.98
C ILE A 40 -1.07 16.41 -9.97
N VAL A 41 -0.58 17.07 -11.02
CA VAL A 41 0.35 16.48 -11.99
C VAL A 41 1.73 16.34 -11.35
N ASP A 42 2.19 17.37 -10.64
CA ASP A 42 3.45 17.31 -9.88
C ASP A 42 3.42 16.20 -8.83
N ILE A 43 2.32 16.09 -8.09
CA ILE A 43 2.12 15.03 -7.10
C ILE A 43 2.13 13.65 -7.77
N HIS A 44 1.45 13.49 -8.90
CA HIS A 44 1.44 12.24 -9.68
C HIS A 44 2.85 11.84 -10.11
N HIS A 45 3.65 12.77 -10.59
CA HIS A 45 5.04 12.53 -10.95
C HIS A 45 5.93 12.19 -9.75
N GLN A 46 5.78 12.89 -8.64
CA GLN A 46 6.54 12.63 -7.40
C GLN A 46 6.18 11.29 -6.77
N ALA A 47 4.94 10.83 -6.98
CA ALA A 47 4.48 9.50 -6.57
C ALA A 47 4.99 8.38 -7.50
N GLY A 48 5.86 8.67 -8.48
CA GLY A 48 6.37 7.67 -9.41
C GLY A 48 5.37 7.30 -10.51
N GLY A 49 4.37 8.14 -10.77
CA GLY A 49 3.45 7.99 -11.90
C GLY A 49 4.13 8.30 -13.24
N PHE A 50 3.61 7.70 -14.31
CA PHE A 50 4.13 7.88 -15.68
C PHE A 50 4.27 9.37 -16.08
N ARG A 51 5.30 9.69 -16.86
CA ARG A 51 5.53 11.07 -17.31
C ARG A 51 4.46 11.52 -18.32
N VAL A 52 3.99 12.75 -18.17
CA VAL A 52 3.04 13.40 -19.12
C VAL A 52 3.65 14.59 -19.84
N ASP A 53 4.89 14.90 -19.52
CA ASP A 53 5.71 15.99 -20.06
C ASP A 53 6.88 15.47 -20.90
N ALA A 54 6.97 14.16 -21.08
CA ALA A 54 7.90 13.49 -21.99
C ALA A 54 7.21 12.39 -22.80
N GLU A 55 7.71 12.13 -24.00
CA GLU A 55 7.33 10.96 -24.78
C GLU A 55 8.08 9.72 -24.28
N ASP A 56 7.36 8.62 -24.08
CA ASP A 56 7.94 7.33 -23.74
C ASP A 56 7.22 6.22 -24.51
N PRO A 57 7.92 5.53 -25.45
CA PRO A 57 7.31 4.49 -26.26
C PRO A 57 6.90 3.25 -25.45
N ARG A 58 7.32 3.12 -24.19
CA ARG A 58 6.97 1.99 -23.33
C ARG A 58 5.57 2.11 -22.71
N TYR A 59 5.04 3.33 -22.55
CA TYR A 59 3.81 3.55 -21.77
C TYR A 59 2.56 3.00 -22.42
N LEU A 60 2.31 3.32 -23.70
CA LEU A 60 1.09 2.87 -24.36
C LEU A 60 1.00 1.33 -24.45
N PRO A 61 2.06 0.60 -24.87
CA PRO A 61 2.06 -0.86 -24.83
C PRO A 61 1.85 -1.43 -23.41
N ALA A 62 2.41 -0.79 -22.38
CA ALA A 62 2.23 -1.21 -21.00
C ALA A 62 0.77 -1.09 -20.55
N VAL A 63 0.09 0.00 -20.88
CA VAL A 63 -1.35 0.17 -20.57
C VAL A 63 -2.20 -0.83 -21.35
N GLU A 64 -1.94 -1.00 -22.64
CA GLU A 64 -2.66 -1.96 -23.48
C GLU A 64 -2.51 -3.39 -22.93
N ARG A 65 -1.31 -3.79 -22.51
CA ARG A 65 -1.07 -5.07 -21.83
C ARG A 65 -1.91 -5.23 -20.56
N MET A 66 -2.05 -4.19 -19.73
CA MET A 66 -2.88 -4.24 -18.51
C MET A 66 -4.36 -4.38 -18.82
N ILE A 67 -4.84 -3.75 -19.90
CA ILE A 67 -6.22 -3.89 -20.39
C ILE A 67 -6.45 -5.33 -20.86
N GLU A 68 -5.55 -5.86 -21.69
CA GLU A 68 -5.63 -7.24 -22.20
C GLU A 68 -5.61 -8.28 -21.08
N ALA A 69 -4.82 -8.04 -20.03
CA ALA A 69 -4.76 -8.89 -18.85
C ALA A 69 -5.96 -8.72 -17.90
N ASP A 70 -6.91 -7.82 -18.16
CA ASP A 70 -8.05 -7.54 -17.28
C ASP A 70 -7.61 -7.13 -15.85
N VAL A 71 -6.57 -6.30 -15.70
CA VAL A 71 -6.04 -5.93 -14.38
C VAL A 71 -7.12 -5.33 -13.46
N LEU A 72 -7.98 -4.44 -13.97
CA LEU A 72 -9.07 -3.87 -13.16
C LEU A 72 -10.11 -4.92 -12.76
N GLY A 73 -10.37 -5.92 -13.61
CA GLY A 73 -11.25 -7.03 -13.27
C GLY A 73 -10.63 -7.97 -12.24
N GLN A 74 -9.32 -8.23 -12.30
CA GLN A 74 -8.59 -8.98 -11.27
C GLN A 74 -8.71 -8.28 -9.91
N VAL A 75 -8.44 -6.97 -9.86
CA VAL A 75 -8.60 -6.17 -8.64
C VAL A 75 -10.02 -6.27 -8.10
N ARG A 76 -11.04 -6.11 -8.96
CA ARG A 76 -12.45 -6.20 -8.53
C ARG A 76 -12.75 -7.56 -7.88
N ARG A 77 -12.37 -8.66 -8.54
CA ARG A 77 -12.63 -10.02 -8.03
C ARG A 77 -11.95 -10.28 -6.69
N GLU A 78 -10.70 -9.86 -6.53
CA GLU A 78 -9.97 -10.05 -5.27
C GLU A 78 -10.55 -9.19 -4.13
N LEU A 79 -11.00 -7.96 -4.42
CA LEU A 79 -11.68 -7.11 -3.45
C LEU A 79 -13.05 -7.68 -3.03
N GLU A 80 -13.81 -8.28 -3.95
CA GLU A 80 -15.06 -8.97 -3.64
C GLU A 80 -14.82 -10.16 -2.69
N ARG A 81 -13.80 -10.98 -2.98
CA ARG A 81 -13.39 -12.10 -2.11
C ARG A 81 -12.95 -11.61 -0.72
N ALA A 82 -12.16 -10.54 -0.66
CA ALA A 82 -11.71 -9.94 0.59
C ALA A 82 -12.89 -9.38 1.42
N SER A 83 -13.82 -8.69 0.77
CA SER A 83 -15.04 -8.17 1.39
C SER A 83 -15.89 -9.30 1.98
N GLU A 84 -16.06 -10.40 1.25
CA GLU A 84 -16.80 -11.58 1.73
C GLU A 84 -16.11 -12.22 2.95
N ARG A 85 -14.78 -12.38 2.89
CA ARG A 85 -13.98 -12.93 4.00
C ARG A 85 -14.06 -12.07 5.26
N LEU A 86 -14.18 -10.76 5.11
CA LEU A 86 -14.32 -9.77 6.20
C LEU A 86 -15.77 -9.35 6.45
N SER A 87 -16.76 -10.13 6.01
CA SER A 87 -18.19 -9.77 6.11
C SER A 87 -18.71 -9.55 7.54
N GLY A 88 -18.00 -10.04 8.56
CA GLY A 88 -18.29 -9.78 9.97
C GLY A 88 -17.79 -8.43 10.50
N ALA A 89 -16.98 -7.70 9.73
CA ALA A 89 -16.43 -6.40 10.09
C ALA A 89 -17.31 -5.25 9.55
N ALA A 90 -17.27 -4.09 10.21
CA ALA A 90 -17.79 -2.88 9.58
C ALA A 90 -16.91 -2.52 8.36
N GLN A 91 -17.52 -2.18 7.22
CA GLN A 91 -16.82 -1.85 5.98
C GLN A 91 -17.29 -0.48 5.47
N PRO A 92 -16.48 0.24 4.67
CA PRO A 92 -16.93 1.47 4.01
C PRO A 92 -18.16 1.22 3.14
N GLU A 93 -19.14 2.14 3.19
CA GLU A 93 -20.37 2.04 2.37
C GLU A 93 -20.09 2.03 0.86
N SER A 94 -18.99 2.67 0.44
CA SER A 94 -18.53 2.68 -0.93
C SER A 94 -17.02 2.69 -1.00
N LEU A 95 -16.48 2.06 -2.04
CA LEU A 95 -15.05 2.00 -2.31
C LEU A 95 -14.76 2.47 -3.74
N GLN A 96 -14.04 3.57 -3.84
CA GLN A 96 -13.49 4.08 -5.08
C GLN A 96 -12.06 3.60 -5.23
N VAL A 97 -11.76 2.99 -6.37
CA VAL A 97 -10.44 2.43 -6.66
C VAL A 97 -9.93 3.08 -7.93
N MET A 98 -8.73 3.64 -7.86
CA MET A 98 -8.04 4.27 -8.98
C MET A 98 -6.70 3.58 -9.21
N PHE A 99 -6.43 3.23 -10.46
CA PHE A 99 -5.17 2.63 -10.86
C PHE A 99 -4.38 3.60 -11.74
N VAL A 100 -3.08 3.73 -11.52
CA VAL A 100 -2.21 4.58 -12.33
C VAL A 100 -0.99 3.80 -12.81
N LEU A 101 -0.61 4.02 -14.07
CA LEU A 101 0.62 3.48 -14.64
C LEU A 101 1.83 4.11 -13.92
N GLY A 102 2.73 3.27 -13.42
CA GLY A 102 4.00 3.72 -12.84
C GLY A 102 5.02 4.13 -13.89
N ASN A 103 6.00 4.93 -13.49
CA ASN A 103 7.16 5.28 -14.30
C ASN A 103 8.25 4.19 -14.12
N PRO A 104 8.64 3.46 -15.17
CA PRO A 104 9.68 2.43 -15.10
C PRO A 104 11.09 2.95 -14.78
N ASP A 105 11.30 4.26 -14.84
CA ASP A 105 12.57 4.89 -14.49
C ASP A 105 12.55 5.50 -13.07
N ASP A 106 11.46 5.37 -12.32
CA ASP A 106 11.37 5.86 -10.95
C ASP A 106 12.07 4.90 -9.97
N GLU A 107 13.12 5.39 -9.30
CA GLU A 107 13.95 4.58 -8.39
C GLU A 107 13.17 4.12 -7.17
N ASN A 108 12.24 4.93 -6.66
CA ASN A 108 11.46 4.55 -5.49
C ASN A 108 10.50 3.40 -5.84
N LEU A 109 9.75 3.55 -6.93
CA LEU A 109 8.84 2.52 -7.43
C LEU A 109 9.57 1.23 -7.77
N MET A 110 10.57 1.29 -8.66
CA MET A 110 11.19 0.10 -9.22
C MET A 110 12.25 -0.50 -8.30
N GLY A 111 13.01 0.33 -7.59
CA GLY A 111 14.11 -0.10 -6.74
C GLY A 111 13.68 -0.45 -5.31
N ARG A 112 12.77 0.32 -4.70
CA ARG A 112 12.40 0.15 -3.27
C ARG A 112 11.06 -0.54 -3.07
N SER A 113 10.09 -0.27 -3.94
CA SER A 113 8.74 -0.85 -3.83
C SER A 113 8.54 -2.14 -4.64
N GLY A 114 9.50 -2.54 -5.49
CA GLY A 114 9.35 -3.75 -6.30
C GLY A 114 8.41 -3.59 -7.50
N GLY A 115 8.21 -2.36 -7.99
CA GLY A 115 7.47 -2.06 -9.20
C GLY A 115 5.97 -1.82 -9.03
N TYR A 116 5.45 -1.91 -7.80
CA TYR A 116 4.07 -1.54 -7.48
C TYR A 116 3.93 -1.13 -6.02
N TYR A 117 2.87 -0.39 -5.70
CA TYR A 117 2.40 -0.16 -4.34
C TYR A 117 0.94 0.30 -4.36
N GLY A 118 0.34 0.34 -3.17
CA GLY A 118 -0.99 0.87 -2.94
C GLY A 118 -1.00 1.95 -1.86
N MET A 119 -2.10 2.69 -1.82
CA MET A 119 -2.44 3.59 -0.73
C MET A 119 -3.92 3.41 -0.40
N GLY A 120 -4.19 2.87 0.78
CA GLY A 120 -5.49 2.79 1.42
C GLY A 120 -5.56 3.64 2.69
N GLY A 121 -6.49 3.29 3.56
CA GLY A 121 -6.67 3.94 4.87
C GLY A 121 -7.38 5.30 4.83
N SER A 122 -7.50 5.94 3.65
CA SER A 122 -8.44 7.03 3.46
C SER A 122 -9.86 6.46 3.25
N PRO A 123 -10.85 6.86 4.07
CA PRO A 123 -12.20 6.31 3.99
C PRO A 123 -12.77 6.31 2.56
N GLY A 124 -13.09 5.11 2.06
CA GLY A 124 -13.72 4.91 0.77
C GLY A 124 -12.83 5.06 -0.46
N TRP A 125 -11.50 5.15 -0.30
CA TRP A 125 -10.56 5.27 -1.42
C TRP A 125 -9.46 4.21 -1.37
N LEU A 126 -9.09 3.71 -2.54
CA LEU A 126 -7.85 2.99 -2.82
C LEU A 126 -7.17 3.60 -4.04
N PHE A 127 -5.88 3.86 -3.91
CA PHE A 127 -5.02 4.22 -5.02
C PHE A 127 -4.01 3.09 -5.24
N LEU A 128 -3.84 2.67 -6.49
CA LEU A 128 -2.89 1.64 -6.89
C LEU A 128 -1.98 2.22 -7.97
N LEU A 129 -0.69 1.96 -7.86
CA LEU A 129 0.29 2.37 -8.85
C LEU A 129 1.22 1.21 -9.16
N ALA A 130 1.41 0.92 -10.44
CA ALA A 130 2.25 -0.20 -10.85
C ALA A 130 2.86 0.00 -12.24
N TRP A 131 4.10 -0.45 -12.40
CA TRP A 131 4.66 -0.80 -13.69
C TRP A 131 4.33 -2.27 -14.01
N PRO A 132 3.64 -2.59 -15.12
CA PRO A 132 3.14 -3.93 -15.40
C PRO A 132 4.22 -4.87 -15.96
N GLY A 133 5.25 -5.13 -15.15
CA GLY A 133 6.22 -6.21 -15.39
C GLY A 133 5.58 -7.59 -15.24
N GLU A 134 6.30 -8.63 -15.67
CA GLU A 134 5.82 -10.03 -15.58
C GLU A 134 5.47 -10.45 -14.14
N GLU A 135 6.24 -9.97 -13.17
CA GLU A 135 6.05 -10.30 -11.76
C GLU A 135 4.93 -9.48 -11.07
N VAL A 136 4.46 -8.40 -11.70
CA VAL A 136 3.52 -7.43 -11.10
C VAL A 136 2.07 -7.68 -11.53
N ILE A 137 1.86 -8.11 -12.77
CA ILE A 137 0.52 -8.51 -13.24
C ILE A 137 0.06 -9.71 -12.40
N GLY A 138 -1.18 -9.67 -11.89
CA GLY A 138 -1.68 -10.63 -10.90
C GLY A 138 -1.47 -10.18 -9.46
N ARG A 139 -0.27 -9.69 -9.11
CA ARG A 139 0.06 -9.27 -7.74
C ARG A 139 -0.59 -7.96 -7.32
N ILE A 140 -0.80 -7.04 -8.25
CA ILE A 140 -1.42 -5.74 -7.93
C ILE A 140 -2.87 -5.87 -7.42
N ALA A 141 -3.56 -6.96 -7.77
CA ALA A 141 -4.86 -7.27 -7.19
C ALA A 141 -4.76 -7.63 -5.69
N HIS A 142 -3.71 -8.34 -5.29
CA HIS A 142 -3.44 -8.66 -3.89
C HIS A 142 -2.91 -7.46 -3.10
N CYS A 143 -2.18 -6.56 -3.75
CA CYS A 143 -1.89 -5.23 -3.19
C CYS A 143 -3.20 -4.47 -2.87
N ALA A 144 -4.21 -4.54 -3.74
CA ALA A 144 -5.50 -3.93 -3.46
C ALA A 144 -6.20 -4.58 -2.25
N VAL A 145 -6.05 -5.89 -2.06
CA VAL A 145 -6.55 -6.60 -0.86
C VAL A 145 -5.84 -6.09 0.40
N HIS A 146 -4.52 -5.90 0.35
CA HIS A 146 -3.74 -5.29 1.42
C HIS A 146 -4.30 -3.90 1.77
N GLU A 147 -4.47 -3.00 0.80
CA GLU A 147 -4.99 -1.66 1.09
C GLU A 147 -6.46 -1.64 1.53
N PHE A 148 -7.26 -2.57 1.03
CA PHE A 148 -8.65 -2.75 1.48
C PHE A 148 -8.70 -3.20 2.94
N HIS A 149 -7.78 -4.07 3.35
CA HIS A 149 -7.65 -4.47 4.75
C HIS A 149 -7.43 -3.26 5.66
N HIS A 150 -6.57 -2.31 5.29
CA HIS A 150 -6.40 -1.05 6.03
C HIS A 150 -7.71 -0.27 6.17
N ASN A 151 -8.49 -0.14 5.09
CA ASN A 151 -9.80 0.52 5.13
C ASN A 151 -10.79 -0.16 6.11
N VAL A 152 -10.83 -1.49 6.10
CA VAL A 152 -11.66 -2.25 7.05
C VAL A 152 -11.13 -2.07 8.47
N ARG A 153 -9.82 -2.25 8.69
CA ARG A 153 -9.21 -2.13 10.01
C ARG A 153 -9.49 -0.77 10.63
N PHE A 154 -9.20 0.33 9.93
CA PHE A 154 -9.36 1.68 10.46
C PHE A 154 -10.83 2.12 10.61
N THR A 155 -11.77 1.34 10.07
CA THR A 155 -13.21 1.49 10.37
C THR A 155 -13.59 0.82 11.70
N ASN A 156 -12.88 -0.22 12.13
CA ASN A 156 -13.20 -1.02 13.31
C ASN A 156 -12.27 -0.76 14.51
N VAL A 157 -11.04 -0.32 14.26
CA VAL A 157 -10.01 0.01 15.25
C VAL A 157 -9.70 1.50 15.12
N GLU A 158 -9.69 2.22 16.24
CA GLU A 158 -9.45 3.66 16.24
C GLU A 158 -8.09 4.00 15.61
N TRP A 159 -8.13 4.81 14.55
CA TRP A 159 -6.96 5.40 13.92
C TRP A 159 -6.95 6.91 14.13
N ASN A 160 -6.23 7.36 15.16
CA ASN A 160 -6.11 8.77 15.49
C ASN A 160 -4.68 9.26 15.21
N PRO A 161 -4.47 10.19 14.24
CA PRO A 161 -3.13 10.67 13.88
C PRO A 161 -2.30 11.25 15.02
N VAL A 162 -2.95 11.71 16.11
CA VAL A 162 -2.27 12.27 17.29
C VAL A 162 -1.74 11.17 18.21
N THR A 163 -2.47 10.06 18.35
CA THR A 163 -2.21 9.05 19.39
C THR A 163 -1.83 7.68 18.82
N VAL A 164 -1.97 7.44 17.51
CA VAL A 164 -1.55 6.20 16.87
C VAL A 164 -0.08 5.93 17.15
N THR A 165 0.24 4.71 17.58
CA THR A 165 1.61 4.35 17.95
C THR A 165 2.37 3.76 16.77
N VAL A 166 3.71 3.74 16.86
CA VAL A 166 4.57 2.98 15.94
C VAL A 166 4.12 1.52 15.86
N GLY A 167 3.86 0.89 17.00
CA GLY A 167 3.41 -0.49 17.08
C GLY A 167 2.08 -0.74 16.39
N GLU A 168 1.11 0.18 16.52
CA GLU A 168 -0.18 0.06 15.84
C GLU A 168 -0.03 0.12 14.31
N HIS A 169 0.80 1.02 13.79
CA HIS A 169 1.03 1.11 12.34
C HIS A 169 1.79 -0.11 11.81
N VAL A 170 2.87 -0.52 12.47
CA VAL A 170 3.66 -1.70 12.07
C VAL A 170 2.82 -2.99 12.10
N VAL A 171 1.99 -3.17 13.14
CA VAL A 171 1.09 -4.33 13.23
C VAL A 171 -0.03 -4.26 12.18
N ALA A 172 -0.52 -3.07 11.83
CA ALA A 172 -1.50 -2.92 10.74
C ALA A 172 -0.93 -3.42 9.40
N GLU A 173 0.30 -3.02 9.04
CA GLU A 173 0.96 -3.49 7.81
C GLU A 173 1.18 -5.01 7.82
N GLY A 174 1.64 -5.55 8.96
CA GLY A 174 1.81 -6.98 9.14
C GLY A 174 0.51 -7.77 9.03
N LEU A 175 -0.60 -7.24 9.56
CA LEU A 175 -1.91 -7.88 9.50
C LEU A 175 -2.50 -7.86 8.10
N ALA A 176 -2.35 -6.76 7.38
CA ALA A 176 -2.79 -6.65 5.99
C ALA A 176 -2.10 -7.71 5.13
N GLU A 177 -0.80 -7.91 5.34
CA GLU A 177 -0.01 -8.92 4.63
C GLU A 177 -0.35 -10.36 5.05
N ALA A 178 -0.55 -10.60 6.36
CA ALA A 178 -1.02 -11.88 6.86
C ALA A 178 -2.43 -12.23 6.32
N PHE A 179 -3.29 -11.22 6.13
CA PHE A 179 -4.62 -11.38 5.54
C PHE A 179 -4.55 -11.71 4.04
N VAL A 180 -3.66 -11.07 3.27
CA VAL A 180 -3.39 -11.46 1.88
C VAL A 180 -2.97 -12.93 1.81
N ARG A 181 -2.03 -13.35 2.67
CA ARG A 181 -1.58 -14.74 2.76
C ARG A 181 -2.71 -15.70 3.11
N GLU A 182 -3.59 -15.33 4.03
CA GLU A 182 -4.77 -16.14 4.41
C GLU A 182 -5.76 -16.29 3.25
N LEU A 183 -6.02 -15.21 2.51
CA LEU A 183 -7.02 -15.19 1.44
C LEU A 183 -6.53 -15.88 0.16
N SER A 184 -5.27 -15.66 -0.21
CA SER A 184 -4.76 -15.96 -1.55
C SER A 184 -3.41 -16.70 -1.57
N GLY A 185 -2.87 -17.08 -0.40
CA GLY A 185 -1.66 -17.89 -0.28
C GLY A 185 -0.36 -17.09 -0.16
N PRO A 186 0.76 -17.71 0.26
CA PRO A 186 2.06 -17.03 0.42
C PRO A 186 2.62 -16.40 -0.85
N GLU A 187 2.29 -16.94 -2.02
CA GLU A 187 2.72 -16.44 -3.32
C GLU A 187 2.08 -15.10 -3.71
N ALA A 188 0.92 -14.79 -3.12
CA ALA A 188 0.18 -13.55 -3.34
C ALA A 188 0.79 -12.35 -2.58
N MET A 189 1.67 -12.62 -1.63
CA MET A 189 2.26 -11.62 -0.76
C MET A 189 3.13 -10.61 -1.53
N GLY A 190 3.12 -9.38 -1.04
CA GLY A 190 4.01 -8.31 -1.44
C GLY A 190 5.47 -8.65 -1.14
N PRO A 191 6.41 -8.15 -1.96
CA PRO A 191 7.83 -8.41 -1.74
C PRO A 191 8.34 -7.75 -0.45
N TRP A 192 7.70 -6.67 0.02
CA TRP A 192 8.14 -5.82 1.13
C TRP A 192 8.38 -6.58 2.44
N SER A 193 7.51 -7.56 2.76
CA SER A 193 7.65 -8.37 3.98
C SER A 193 8.86 -9.32 3.97
N ALA A 194 9.49 -9.51 2.82
CA ALA A 194 10.67 -10.37 2.64
C ALA A 194 11.95 -9.59 2.28
N MET A 195 11.88 -8.27 2.11
CA MET A 195 13.03 -7.45 1.67
C MET A 195 14.13 -7.31 2.73
N VAL A 196 13.77 -7.34 4.03
CA VAL A 196 14.70 -7.12 5.13
C VAL A 196 14.92 -8.43 5.90
N THR A 197 16.17 -8.87 6.00
CA THR A 197 16.56 -10.15 6.62
C THR A 197 17.86 -10.02 7.43
N GLY A 198 18.21 -11.06 8.20
CA GLY A 198 19.47 -11.13 8.94
C GLY A 198 19.65 -10.01 9.97
N GLU A 199 20.87 -9.49 10.09
CA GLU A 199 21.23 -8.47 11.09
C GLU A 199 20.43 -7.15 10.91
N GLU A 200 20.05 -6.80 9.67
CA GLU A 200 19.22 -5.63 9.42
C GLU A 200 17.80 -5.80 9.93
N PHE A 201 17.24 -7.00 9.82
CA PHE A 201 15.95 -7.35 10.41
C PHE A 201 16.02 -7.27 11.93
N ASP A 202 17.04 -7.87 12.56
CA ASP A 202 17.19 -7.89 14.02
C ASP A 202 17.30 -6.46 14.58
N ARG A 203 18.09 -5.60 13.91
CA ARG A 203 18.18 -4.17 14.26
C ARG A 203 16.84 -3.46 14.11
N ALA A 204 16.12 -3.68 13.02
CA ALA A 204 14.82 -3.05 12.81
C ALA A 204 13.81 -3.49 13.88
N TYR A 205 13.80 -4.78 14.21
CA TYR A 205 12.96 -5.35 15.26
C TYR A 205 13.24 -4.68 16.61
N GLU A 206 14.52 -4.54 17.01
CA GLU A 206 14.90 -3.88 18.25
C GLU A 206 14.44 -2.42 18.31
N LEU A 207 14.65 -1.65 17.24
CA LEU A 207 14.25 -0.24 17.16
C LEU A 207 12.73 -0.08 17.25
N ILE A 208 11.98 -0.88 16.48
CA ILE A 208 10.52 -0.87 16.48
C ILE A 208 9.97 -1.27 17.85
N MET A 209 10.52 -2.31 18.49
CA MET A 209 10.02 -2.76 19.79
C MET A 209 10.33 -1.79 20.93
N LYS A 210 11.48 -1.10 20.85
CA LYS A 210 11.84 -0.03 21.78
C LYS A 210 10.86 1.14 21.71
N ASP A 211 10.51 1.56 20.50
CA ASP A 211 9.64 2.71 20.25
C ASP A 211 8.17 2.31 19.99
N PHE A 212 7.78 1.08 20.34
CA PHE A 212 6.47 0.50 20.02
C PHE A 212 5.30 1.38 20.48
N ASP A 213 5.40 1.98 21.66
CA ASP A 213 4.37 2.85 22.26
C ASP A 213 4.55 4.34 21.89
N LEU A 214 5.51 4.70 21.04
CA LEU A 214 5.72 6.08 20.59
C LEU A 214 4.52 6.55 19.78
N GLN A 215 3.79 7.53 20.32
CA GLN A 215 2.58 8.07 19.72
C GLN A 215 2.84 9.19 18.71
N GLY A 216 1.98 9.25 17.70
CA GLY A 216 1.88 10.32 16.72
C GLY A 216 2.29 9.85 15.33
N MET A 217 1.38 10.00 14.36
CA MET A 217 1.57 9.58 12.97
C MET A 217 2.77 10.25 12.29
N ARG A 218 3.24 11.39 12.79
CA ARG A 218 4.49 12.01 12.32
C ARG A 218 5.73 11.14 12.53
N HIS A 219 5.68 10.16 13.43
CA HIS A 219 6.81 9.27 13.73
C HIS A 219 6.73 7.95 12.97
N THR A 220 5.52 7.45 12.71
CA THR A 220 5.32 6.07 12.26
C THR A 220 5.88 5.75 10.86
N PRO A 221 5.86 6.65 9.85
CA PRO A 221 6.40 6.34 8.53
C PRO A 221 7.89 5.98 8.53
N ALA A 222 8.68 6.55 9.45
CA ALA A 222 10.10 6.24 9.56
C ALA A 222 10.38 4.79 9.98
N TYR A 223 9.44 4.15 10.67
CA TYR A 223 9.55 2.75 11.10
C TYR A 223 8.90 1.79 10.09
N VAL A 224 7.90 2.24 9.34
CA VAL A 224 7.21 1.43 8.33
C VAL A 224 7.99 1.41 7.02
N LEU A 225 8.25 2.60 6.45
CA LEU A 225 8.84 2.76 5.13
C LEU A 225 10.36 2.76 5.15
N GLY A 226 10.97 3.16 6.26
CA GLY A 226 12.42 3.19 6.46
C GLY A 226 13.12 4.47 5.98
N ASP A 227 14.43 4.49 6.15
CA ASP A 227 15.27 5.69 6.03
C ASP A 227 15.36 6.26 4.61
N GLY A 228 15.35 5.42 3.57
CA GLY A 228 15.38 5.83 2.18
C GLY A 228 14.16 6.66 1.80
N ALA A 229 12.98 6.24 2.26
CA ALA A 229 11.74 7.01 2.13
C ALA A 229 11.82 8.32 2.93
N MET A 230 12.33 8.29 4.17
CA MET A 230 12.46 9.51 4.97
C MET A 230 13.35 10.55 4.29
N ARG A 231 14.50 10.14 3.76
CA ARG A 231 15.38 11.04 2.99
C ARG A 231 14.68 11.62 1.76
N ALA A 232 13.94 10.80 1.02
CA ALA A 232 13.20 11.25 -0.16
C ALA A 232 12.12 12.29 0.20
N PHE A 233 11.48 12.15 1.37
CA PHE A 233 10.46 13.08 1.86
C PHE A 233 11.02 14.26 2.67
N GLY A 234 12.35 14.40 2.77
CA GLY A 234 12.98 15.44 3.58
C GLY A 234 12.72 15.30 5.08
N GLN A 235 12.46 14.08 5.55
CA GLN A 235 12.24 13.72 6.95
C GLN A 235 13.49 13.10 7.57
N GLU A 236 13.55 13.10 8.91
CA GLU A 236 14.70 12.57 9.65
C GLU A 236 14.71 11.03 9.67
N PRO A 237 15.79 10.37 9.20
CA PRO A 237 15.95 8.92 9.28
C PRO A 237 16.10 8.44 10.72
N ARG A 238 15.76 7.18 10.98
CA ARG A 238 15.78 6.54 12.31
C ARG A 238 16.74 5.36 12.40
N GLY A 239 17.47 5.06 11.33
CA GLY A 239 18.28 3.86 11.24
C GLY A 239 17.43 2.62 10.96
N VAL A 240 16.24 2.78 10.37
CA VAL A 240 15.38 1.66 10.00
C VAL A 240 15.58 1.38 8.50
N PRO A 241 15.94 0.14 8.10
CA PRO A 241 16.05 -0.24 6.69
C PRO A 241 14.72 -0.03 5.94
N ASP A 242 14.80 0.16 4.63
CA ASP A 242 13.60 0.36 3.80
C ASP A 242 12.67 -0.85 3.91
N MET A 243 11.36 -0.59 4.02
CA MET A 243 10.29 -1.59 4.16
C MET A 243 10.37 -2.49 5.41
N ALA A 244 11.26 -2.21 6.37
CA ALA A 244 11.45 -3.10 7.52
C ALA A 244 10.21 -3.27 8.40
N GLY A 245 9.31 -2.27 8.44
CA GLY A 245 8.07 -2.37 9.20
C GLY A 245 7.13 -3.46 8.68
N TYR A 246 7.14 -3.76 7.36
CA TYR A 246 6.35 -4.86 6.81
C TYR A 246 6.86 -6.21 7.32
N ALA A 247 8.17 -6.44 7.26
CA ALA A 247 8.79 -7.68 7.71
C ALA A 247 8.63 -7.89 9.22
N VAL A 248 8.92 -6.84 10.02
CA VAL A 248 8.78 -6.89 11.48
C VAL A 248 7.32 -7.02 11.90
N GLY A 249 6.42 -6.26 11.27
CA GLY A 249 4.98 -6.34 11.49
C GLY A 249 4.46 -7.75 11.25
N LEU A 250 4.79 -8.35 10.11
CA LEU A 250 4.38 -9.72 9.78
C LEU A 250 4.92 -10.72 10.81
N ARG A 251 6.20 -10.60 11.22
CA ARG A 251 6.77 -11.49 12.27
C ARG A 251 6.01 -11.40 13.58
N LEU A 252 5.66 -10.19 14.02
CA LEU A 252 4.91 -9.97 15.27
C LEU A 252 3.50 -10.55 15.17
N VAL A 253 2.83 -10.32 14.04
CA VAL A 253 1.49 -10.83 13.76
C VAL A 253 1.48 -12.35 13.71
N ASP A 254 2.39 -12.97 12.97
CA ASP A 254 2.46 -14.43 12.83
C ASP A 254 2.57 -15.11 14.19
N ARG A 255 3.48 -14.62 15.04
CA ARG A 255 3.66 -15.12 16.40
C ARG A 255 2.40 -14.91 17.25
N ALA A 256 1.75 -13.76 17.12
CA ALA A 256 0.55 -13.48 17.89
C ALA A 256 -0.66 -14.31 17.46
N LEU A 257 -0.84 -14.51 16.15
CA LEU A 257 -1.90 -15.36 15.58
C LEU A 257 -1.71 -16.82 16.00
N GLU A 258 -0.48 -17.36 15.89
CA GLU A 258 -0.15 -18.73 16.30
C GLU A 258 -0.44 -18.96 17.79
N ALA A 259 0.04 -18.06 18.65
CA ALA A 259 -0.13 -18.20 20.10
C ALA A 259 -1.60 -17.99 20.54
N ALA A 260 -2.34 -17.10 19.89
CA ALA A 260 -3.74 -16.81 20.21
C ALA A 260 -4.74 -17.77 19.53
N GLY A 261 -4.30 -18.56 18.54
CA GLY A 261 -5.18 -19.41 17.73
C GLY A 261 -6.18 -18.60 16.89
N LEU A 262 -5.77 -17.44 16.38
CA LEU A 262 -6.61 -16.53 15.59
C LEU A 262 -6.22 -16.56 14.11
N THR A 263 -7.21 -16.34 13.25
CA THR A 263 -7.00 -15.98 11.84
C THR A 263 -6.65 -14.48 11.72
N ALA A 264 -6.02 -14.08 10.62
CA ALA A 264 -5.77 -12.66 10.33
C ALA A 264 -7.10 -11.89 10.16
N ALA A 265 -8.12 -12.53 9.57
CA ALA A 265 -9.47 -11.96 9.48
C ALA A 265 -10.05 -11.64 10.88
N GLU A 266 -9.93 -12.54 11.85
CA GLU A 266 -10.40 -12.31 13.23
C GLU A 266 -9.57 -11.23 13.94
N ALA A 267 -8.24 -11.25 13.77
CA ALA A 267 -7.33 -10.29 14.39
C ALA A 267 -7.45 -8.87 13.82
N THR A 268 -8.06 -8.71 12.63
CA THR A 268 -8.31 -7.42 11.98
C THR A 268 -9.06 -6.45 12.89
N LEU A 269 -9.92 -6.97 13.77
CA LEU A 269 -10.77 -6.19 14.69
C LEU A 269 -10.11 -5.89 16.03
N LEU A 270 -8.88 -6.34 16.26
CA LEU A 270 -8.16 -6.15 17.51
C LEU A 270 -7.16 -4.99 17.40
N PRO A 271 -7.15 -4.05 18.36
CA PRO A 271 -6.04 -3.12 18.52
C PRO A 271 -4.71 -3.89 18.68
N ALA A 272 -3.60 -3.34 18.18
CA ALA A 272 -2.31 -4.02 18.19
C ALA A 272 -1.89 -4.41 19.61
N ALA A 273 -2.09 -3.54 20.59
CA ALA A 273 -1.79 -3.83 21.99
C ALA A 273 -2.56 -5.05 22.55
N GLU A 274 -3.81 -5.25 22.13
CA GLU A 274 -4.59 -6.43 22.54
C GLU A 274 -4.12 -7.69 21.82
N LEU A 275 -3.84 -7.61 20.51
CA LEU A 275 -3.30 -8.74 19.75
C LEU A 275 -1.95 -9.20 20.32
N MET A 276 -1.03 -8.26 20.61
CA MET A 276 0.28 -8.55 21.18
C MET A 276 0.17 -9.21 22.57
N ARG A 277 -0.76 -8.76 23.42
CA ARG A 277 -1.03 -9.39 24.73
C ARG A 277 -1.52 -10.82 24.58
N ARG A 278 -2.52 -11.05 23.72
CA ARG A 278 -3.05 -12.41 23.46
C ARG A 278 -1.97 -13.34 22.90
N GLY A 279 -1.08 -12.78 22.08
CA GLY A 279 0.05 -13.47 21.49
C GLY A 279 1.24 -13.73 22.43
N GLY A 280 1.22 -13.22 23.66
CA GLY A 280 2.38 -13.30 24.57
C GLY A 280 3.64 -12.66 23.97
N VAL A 281 3.47 -11.62 23.15
CA VAL A 281 4.56 -10.89 22.49
C VAL A 281 4.99 -9.68 23.35
N ARG A 282 4.03 -8.98 23.96
CA ARG A 282 4.23 -7.81 24.83
C ARG A 282 3.14 -7.73 25.89
#